data_AF-A0A2S1PJH1-F1
#
_entry.id   AF-A0A2S1PJH1-F1
#
_cell.length_a   1.000
_cell.length_b   1.000
_cell.length_c   1.000
_cell.angle_alpha   90.00
_cell.angle_beta   90.00
_cell.angle_gamma   90.00
#
_symmetry.space_group_name_H-M   'P 1'
#
loop_
_entity.id
_entity.type
_entity.pdbx_description
1 polymer ?
#
loop_
_entity_poly.entity_id
_entity_poly.type
_entity_poly.pdbx_seq_one_letter_code
_entity_poly.pdbx_strand_id
1 'polypeptide(L)' 'MDIRCIDEAAEDIAVTIRKLRQYGFRIVRDEPGTGSEQQLHDDAASVGCSMLGLENTSDNRGTLPVNVIARAVTRNLT' A
#
# COMPACT_ATOMS: atom_id res chain seq x y z
N MET A 1 -17.45 5.20 12.36
CA MET A 1 -16.87 5.51 11.04
C MET A 1 -17.13 4.27 10.18
N ASP A 2 -17.98 4.40 9.16
CA ASP A 2 -18.52 3.25 8.43
C ASP A 2 -17.43 2.55 7.60
N ILE A 3 -17.39 1.22 7.69
CA ILE A 3 -16.44 0.33 6.98
C ILE A 3 -16.41 0.64 5.47
N ARG A 4 -17.56 1.03 4.89
CA ARG A 4 -17.68 1.41 3.47
C ARG A 4 -16.80 2.59 3.06
N CYS A 5 -16.53 3.52 3.99
CA CYS A 5 -15.69 4.69 3.73
C CYS A 5 -14.21 4.33 3.60
N ILE A 6 -13.76 3.27 4.28
CA ILE A 6 -12.36 2.82 4.26
C ILE A 6 -12.06 2.09 2.96
N ASP A 7 -13.02 1.29 2.46
CA ASP A 7 -12.90 0.58 1.19
C ASP A 7 -12.77 1.56 0.01
N GLU A 8 -13.62 2.59 -0.04
CA GLU A 8 -13.57 3.64 -1.08
C GLU A 8 -12.23 4.41 -1.03
N ALA A 9 -11.80 4.83 0.17
CA ALA A 9 -10.52 5.53 0.33
C ALA A 9 -9.34 4.68 -0.13
N ALA A 10 -9.33 3.38 0.18
CA ALA A 10 -8.27 2.48 -0.24
C ALA A 10 -8.19 2.33 -1.77
N GLU A 11 -9.33 2.23 -2.45
CA GLU A 11 -9.35 2.13 -3.91
C GLU A 11 -8.88 3.44 -4.57
N ASP A 12 -9.31 4.60 -4.06
CA ASP A 12 -8.87 5.91 -4.54
C ASP A 12 -7.36 6.11 -4.38
N ILE A 13 -6.80 5.71 -3.24
CA ILE A 13 -5.35 5.73 -2.99
C ILE A 13 -4.63 4.81 -3.97
N ALA A 14 -5.10 3.57 -4.15
CA ALA A 14 -4.48 2.62 -5.06
C ALA A 14 -4.53 3.07 -6.52
N VAL A 15 -5.64 3.66 -6.97
CA VAL A 15 -5.77 4.28 -8.30
C VAL A 15 -4.78 5.43 -8.46
N THR A 16 -4.63 6.26 -7.44
CA THR A 16 -3.68 7.38 -7.46
C THR A 16 -2.23 6.89 -7.60
N ILE A 17 -1.83 5.88 -6.83
CA ILE A 17 -0.48 5.26 -6.93
C ILE A 17 -0.22 4.71 -8.34
N ARG A 18 -1.23 4.06 -8.94
CA ARG A 18 -1.13 3.54 -10.32
C ARG A 18 -0.97 4.68 -11.34
N LYS A 19 -1.71 5.78 -11.19
CA LYS A 19 -1.59 6.97 -12.04
C LYS A 19 -0.22 7.65 -11.90
N LEU A 20 0.29 7.77 -10.69
CA LEU A 20 1.64 8.32 -10.44
C LEU A 20 2.70 7.53 -11.22
N ARG A 21 2.61 6.20 -11.22
CA ARG A 21 3.47 5.34 -12.04
C ARG A 21 3.38 5.66 -13.53
N GLN A 22 2.17 5.84 -14.05
CA GLN A 22 1.93 6.18 -15.46
C GLN A 22 2.54 7.53 -15.85
N TYR A 23 2.55 8.49 -14.93
CA TYR A 23 3.21 9.79 -15.11
C TYR A 23 4.73 9.75 -14.89
N GLY A 24 5.31 8.59 -14.61
CA GLY A 24 6.76 8.41 -14.45
C GLY A 24 7.27 8.59 -13.02
N PHE A 25 6.40 8.80 -12.03
CA PHE A 25 6.80 8.80 -10.63
C PHE A 25 7.07 7.37 -10.15
N ARG A 26 8.15 7.19 -9.40
CA ARG A 26 8.57 5.92 -8.83
C ARG A 26 8.62 6.02 -7.31
N ILE A 27 8.05 5.02 -6.63
CA ILE A 27 8.26 4.80 -5.21
C ILE A 27 9.65 4.16 -5.09
N VAL A 28 10.47 4.71 -4.20
CA VAL A 28 11.82 4.22 -3.93
C VAL A 28 11.90 3.90 -2.45
N ARG A 29 12.49 2.75 -2.12
CA ARG A 29 12.79 2.40 -0.74
C ARG A 29 14.00 3.21 -0.27
N ASP A 30 13.92 3.71 0.96
CA ASP A 30 15.03 4.45 1.57
C ASP A 30 16.25 3.55 1.81
N GLU A 31 16.00 2.30 2.24
CA GLU A 31 17.05 1.31 2.41
C GLU A 31 17.39 0.58 1.09
N PRO A 32 18.66 0.57 0.66
CA PRO A 32 19.10 -0.16 -0.51
C PRO A 32 19.15 -1.67 -0.21
N GLY A 33 18.25 -2.45 -0.82
CA GLY A 33 18.28 -3.91 -0.74
C GLY A 33 17.17 -4.57 -1.56
N THR A 34 17.47 -5.73 -2.16
CA THR A 34 16.44 -6.60 -2.75
C THR A 34 15.78 -7.38 -1.62
N GLY A 35 14.77 -6.78 -1.00
CA GLY A 35 13.86 -7.51 -0.13
C GLY A 35 13.14 -8.61 -0.92
N SER A 36 12.80 -9.72 -0.25
CA SER A 36 11.96 -10.75 -0.88
C SER A 36 10.59 -10.18 -1.27
N GLU A 37 9.88 -10.79 -2.22
CA GLU A 37 8.54 -10.33 -2.60
C GLU A 37 7.59 -10.23 -1.40
N GLN A 38 7.72 -11.17 -0.45
CA GLN A 38 6.96 -11.16 0.79
C GLN A 38 7.30 -9.95 1.67
N GLN A 39 8.59 -9.66 1.86
CA GLN A 39 9.02 -8.48 2.62
C GLN A 39 8.54 -7.18 1.97
N LEU A 40 8.63 -7.07 0.63
CA LEU A 40 8.13 -5.92 -0.11
C LEU A 40 6.62 -5.73 0.05
N HIS A 41 5.86 -6.82 0.11
CA HIS A 41 4.43 -6.77 0.35
C HIS A 41 4.12 -6.37 1.81
N ASP A 42 4.85 -6.90 2.79
CA ASP A 42 4.64 -6.58 4.21
C ASP A 42 4.98 -5.12 4.52
N ASP A 43 6.06 -4.60 3.92
CA ASP A 43 6.44 -3.19 3.99
C ASP A 43 5.35 -2.31 3.35
N ALA A 44 4.84 -2.71 2.18
CA ALA A 44 3.75 -2.02 1.50
C ALA A 44 2.44 -2.06 2.28
N ALA A 45 2.15 -3.15 3.00
CA ALA A 45 0.98 -3.26 3.89
C ALA A 45 1.12 -2.34 5.10
N SER A 46 2.32 -2.20 5.67
CA SER A 46 2.60 -1.22 6.74
C SER A 46 2.35 0.23 6.26
N VAL A 47 2.75 0.54 5.03
CA VAL A 47 2.43 1.83 4.40
C VAL A 47 0.92 1.98 4.19
N GLY A 48 0.23 0.94 3.73
CA GLY A 48 -1.22 0.93 3.56
C GLY A 48 -1.99 1.20 4.85
N CYS A 49 -1.59 0.58 5.98
CA CYS A 49 -2.15 0.91 7.29
C CYS A 49 -1.97 2.40 7.62
N SER A 50 -0.77 2.93 7.40
CA SER A 50 -0.46 4.34 7.68
C SER A 50 -1.28 5.31 6.82
N MET A 51 -1.46 5.00 5.53
CA MET A 51 -2.27 5.81 4.60
C MET A 51 -3.75 5.83 4.98
N LEU A 52 -4.26 4.74 5.56
CA LEU A 52 -5.65 4.64 6.03
C LEU A 52 -5.83 5.12 7.48
N GLY A 53 -4.77 5.56 8.16
CA GLY A 53 -4.81 5.96 9.57
C GLY A 53 -5.08 4.79 10.53
N LEU A 54 -4.73 3.57 10.13
CA LEU A 54 -4.88 2.35 10.92
C LEU A 54 -3.61 2.04 11.70
N GLU A 55 -3.77 1.44 12.88
CA GLU A 55 -2.64 0.91 13.63
C GLU A 55 -1.93 -0.22 12.87
N ASN A 56 -0.62 -0.30 13.00
CA ASN A 56 0.22 -1.23 12.27
C ASN A 56 0.26 -2.63 12.92
N THR A 57 -0.90 -3.28 13.01
CA THR A 57 -1.06 -4.63 13.57
C THR A 57 -1.14 -5.68 12.46
N SER A 58 -0.88 -6.95 12.80
CA SER A 58 -1.02 -8.08 11.87
C SER A 58 -2.42 -8.18 11.28
N ASP A 59 -3.44 -7.95 12.10
CA ASP A 59 -4.84 -8.05 11.70
C ASP A 59 -5.19 -6.96 10.68
N ASN A 60 -4.79 -5.72 10.94
CA ASN A 60 -5.04 -4.59 10.04
C ASN A 60 -4.29 -4.77 8.70
N ARG A 61 -3.04 -5.25 8.73
CA ARG A 61 -2.28 -5.55 7.50
C ARG A 61 -2.95 -6.61 6.64
N GLY A 62 -3.66 -7.56 7.26
CA GLY A 62 -4.41 -8.59 6.57
C GLY A 62 -5.73 -8.14 5.95
N THR A 63 -6.19 -6.92 6.26
CA THR A 63 -7.48 -6.42 5.75
C THR A 63 -7.46 -6.18 4.25
N LEU A 64 -8.63 -6.34 3.62
CA LEU A 64 -8.78 -6.11 2.18
C LEU A 64 -8.35 -4.69 1.75
N PRO A 65 -8.74 -3.60 2.44
CA PRO A 65 -8.36 -2.24 2.04
C PRO A 65 -6.84 -2.02 2.06
N VAL A 66 -6.16 -2.51 3.09
CA VAL A 66 -4.71 -2.42 3.19
C VAL A 66 -4.04 -3.22 2.07
N ASN A 67 -4.52 -4.43 1.79
CA ASN A 67 -3.99 -5.27 0.71
C ASN A 67 -4.15 -4.65 -0.68
N VAL A 68 -5.23 -3.90 -0.93
CA VAL A 68 -5.44 -3.16 -2.19
C VAL A 68 -4.36 -2.10 -2.38
N ILE A 69 -4.05 -1.32 -1.34
CA ILE A 69 -2.99 -0.31 -1.36
C ILE A 69 -1.62 -0.99 -1.49
N ALA A 70 -1.36 -2.01 -0.68
CA ALA A 70 -0.08 -2.72 -0.64
C ALA A 70 0.29 -3.24 -2.04
N ARG A 71 -0.65 -3.88 -2.74
CA ARG A 71 -0.43 -4.34 -4.13
C ARG A 71 -0.11 -3.20 -5.10
N ALA A 72 -0.74 -2.03 -4.94
CA ALA A 72 -0.45 -0.88 -5.80
C ALA A 72 0.97 -0.34 -5.55
N VAL A 73 1.40 -0.27 -4.29
CA VAL A 73 2.75 0.13 -3.89
C VAL A 73 3.79 -0.88 -4.38
N THR A 74 3.62 -2.17 -4.10
CA THR A 74 4.57 -3.22 -4.52
C THR A 74 4.76 -3.24 -6.03
N ARG A 75 3.69 -3.04 -6.81
CA ARG A 75 3.78 -2.92 -8.27
C ARG A 75 4.47 -1.65 -8.75
N ASN A 76 4.52 -0.60 -7.94
CA ASN A 76 5.24 0.64 -8.28
C ASN A 76 6.74 0.49 -7.97
N LEU A 77 7.09 -0.32 -6.97
CA LEU A 77 8.48 -0.65 -6.61
C LEU A 77 9.20 -1.51 -7.66
N THR A 78 8.48 -2.36 -8.39
CA THR A 78 9.01 -3.23 -9.46
C THR A 78 8.84 -2.64 -10.86
#